data_AF-A0A2U3KIY8-F1
#
_entry.id   AF-A0A2U3KIY8-F1
#
_cell.length_a   1.000
_cell.length_b   1.000
_cell.length_c   1.000
_cell.angle_alpha   90.00
_cell.angle_beta   90.00
_cell.angle_gamma   90.00
#
_symmetry.space_group_name_H-M   'P 1'
#
loop_
_entity.id
_entity.type
_entity.pdbx_description
1 polymer ?
#
loop_
_entity_poly.entity_id
_entity_poly.type
_entity_poly.pdbx_seq_one_letter_code
_entity_poly.pdbx_strand_id
1 'polypeptide(L)'
;MKKLRRKGLSTRRAFPGIILLIALLGIMAPGMPGWSAEEVKPGGAPAAMPEARTTPQPEPAAMPEARTTPQPEKILQQTCDFLKSTEQFSFKAEVTDDRVYTGGKKLQFAFDLEAYVHRPDKVRINAEGDLENKQFFYDGKTITLYDELGNHYAVLDAPGTIDGAMEKASQEYGLRISLVDLAEGNTCALMTKGVKHALYVGEGLVRGIKCHHLAFDKDDIQWQIWIDAGEKPLIRKLLINQKKLPAAPQWTAYFTDWNFSPQLTDDLFVFTPPQGALKTRFVSLKEMAAQQAKKPRAVKKKAVAKKEKQ
;
A
#
# COMPACT_ATOMS: atom_id res chain seq x y z
N MET A 1 43.57 35.87 18.35
CA MET A 1 42.25 35.54 18.94
C MET A 1 41.16 35.51 17.86
N LYS A 2 40.41 34.41 17.81
CA LYS A 2 39.03 34.18 17.31
C LYS A 2 38.52 34.92 16.05
N LYS A 3 38.47 34.17 14.93
CA LYS A 3 37.52 34.37 13.82
C LYS A 3 36.09 34.05 14.29
N LEU A 4 35.17 35.01 14.29
CA LEU A 4 33.73 34.75 14.41
C LEU A 4 33.09 34.63 13.01
N ARG A 5 32.77 33.40 12.63
CA ARG A 5 31.78 33.08 11.58
C ARG A 5 30.39 33.14 12.22
N ARG A 6 29.51 34.02 11.76
CA ARG A 6 28.06 33.91 12.01
C ARG A 6 27.49 32.90 11.01
N LYS A 7 26.91 31.81 11.55
CA LYS A 7 26.21 30.75 10.80
C LYS A 7 24.89 31.31 10.25
N GLY A 8 24.67 31.10 8.96
CA GLY A 8 23.39 31.33 8.30
C GLY A 8 22.36 30.26 8.64
N LEU A 9 21.10 30.69 8.59
CA LEU A 9 19.85 29.95 8.70
C LEU A 9 19.93 28.52 8.14
N SER A 10 19.61 27.54 8.99
CA SER A 10 19.34 26.16 8.61
C SER A 10 17.91 26.06 8.07
N THR A 11 17.80 25.94 6.74
CA THR A 11 16.58 25.50 6.07
C THR A 11 16.36 24.02 6.34
N ARG A 12 15.34 23.70 7.16
CA ARG A 12 14.82 22.33 7.30
C ARG A 12 14.24 21.89 5.94
N ARG A 13 14.91 20.95 5.26
CA ARG A 13 14.31 20.25 4.11
C ARG A 13 13.50 19.07 4.62
N ALA A 14 12.20 19.11 4.35
CA ALA A 14 11.30 17.98 4.46
C ALA A 14 11.74 16.89 3.47
N PHE A 15 11.95 15.67 3.95
CA PHE A 15 12.10 14.48 3.10
C PHE A 15 10.71 13.91 2.82
N PRO A 16 10.24 13.87 1.57
CA PRO A 16 9.04 13.11 1.22
C PRO A 16 9.37 11.62 1.32
N GLY A 17 8.57 10.88 2.10
CA GLY A 17 8.71 9.44 2.27
C GLY A 17 8.44 8.73 0.95
N ILE A 18 9.49 8.15 0.36
CA ILE A 18 9.40 7.32 -0.83
C ILE A 18 9.03 5.90 -0.35
N ILE A 19 7.85 5.41 -0.75
CA ILE A 19 7.51 3.99 -0.68
C ILE A 19 8.17 3.32 -1.89
N LEU A 20 9.35 2.72 -1.69
CA LEU A 20 10.01 1.92 -2.72
C LEU A 20 10.13 0.48 -2.20
N LEU A 21 9.18 -0.37 -2.58
CA LEU A 21 9.35 -1.81 -2.53
C LEU A 21 10.25 -2.18 -3.72
N ILE A 22 11.54 -2.37 -3.47
CA ILE A 22 12.50 -2.82 -4.49
C ILE A 22 12.50 -4.35 -4.49
N ALA A 23 12.04 -4.96 -5.58
CA ALA A 23 12.38 -6.34 -5.94
C ALA A 23 13.44 -6.32 -7.07
N LEU A 24 14.51 -7.10 -6.87
CA LEU A 24 15.67 -7.20 -7.76
C LEU A 24 15.37 -7.97 -9.06
N LEU A 25 16.15 -7.62 -10.10
CA LEU A 25 16.07 -8.03 -11.51
C LEU A 25 16.28 -9.52 -11.82
N GLY A 26 15.57 -10.01 -12.84
CA GLY A 26 15.91 -11.17 -13.68
C GLY A 26 15.65 -10.86 -15.16
N ILE A 27 16.52 -11.37 -16.04
CA ILE A 27 16.86 -10.87 -17.39
C ILE A 27 16.12 -11.62 -18.53
N MET A 28 15.68 -10.84 -19.55
CA MET A 28 15.44 -11.06 -20.99
C MET A 28 15.05 -12.43 -21.59
N ALA A 29 14.01 -12.40 -22.47
CA ALA A 29 14.15 -12.53 -23.94
C ALA A 29 12.89 -11.99 -24.68
N PRO A 30 13.03 -11.32 -25.86
CA PRO A 30 11.92 -10.74 -26.64
C PRO A 30 11.53 -11.58 -27.86
N GLY A 31 10.25 -11.54 -28.27
CA GLY A 31 9.80 -12.23 -29.49
C GLY A 31 8.38 -11.88 -29.97
N MET A 32 8.19 -10.63 -30.44
CA MET A 32 7.30 -10.15 -31.53
C MET A 32 5.81 -10.66 -31.65
N PRO A 33 5.04 -10.31 -32.71
CA PRO A 33 4.22 -9.10 -32.71
C PRO A 33 2.75 -9.28 -33.16
N GLY A 34 1.92 -8.27 -32.89
CA GLY A 34 0.95 -7.73 -33.85
C GLY A 34 -0.42 -8.41 -33.97
N TRP A 35 -1.45 -7.71 -33.54
CA TRP A 35 -2.78 -7.78 -34.16
C TRP A 35 -3.39 -6.38 -34.21
N SER A 36 -3.66 -5.89 -35.42
CA SER A 36 -4.34 -4.62 -35.69
C SER A 36 -5.84 -4.79 -35.57
N ALA A 37 -6.51 -3.84 -34.92
CA ALA A 37 -7.97 -3.76 -34.88
C ALA A 37 -8.48 -2.98 -36.10
N GLU A 38 -9.46 -3.54 -36.81
CA GLU A 38 -10.19 -2.87 -37.89
C GLU A 38 -11.40 -2.13 -37.28
N GLU A 39 -11.54 -0.84 -37.62
CA GLU A 39 -12.66 0.03 -37.23
C GLU A 39 -13.93 -0.28 -38.04
N VAL A 40 -15.07 -0.45 -37.35
CA VAL A 40 -16.40 -0.47 -37.97
C VAL A 40 -16.99 0.94 -37.97
N LYS A 41 -17.28 1.47 -39.16
CA LYS A 41 -17.96 2.76 -39.36
C LYS A 41 -19.46 2.67 -39.03
N PRO A 42 -20.08 3.73 -38.47
CA PRO A 42 -21.51 3.76 -38.21
C PRO A 42 -22.30 4.18 -39.45
N GLY A 43 -23.44 3.52 -39.70
CA GLY A 43 -24.38 3.88 -40.76
C GLY A 43 -25.80 4.07 -40.21
N GLY A 44 -26.33 5.27 -40.39
CA GLY A 44 -27.76 5.52 -40.61
C GLY A 44 -28.61 5.96 -39.41
N ALA A 45 -29.21 7.16 -39.52
CA ALA A 45 -30.41 7.61 -38.81
C ALA A 45 -31.22 8.50 -39.78
N PRO A 46 -32.51 8.84 -39.55
CA PRO A 46 -33.53 8.22 -38.67
C PRO A 46 -34.88 7.97 -39.41
N ALA A 47 -35.85 7.33 -38.76
CA ALA A 47 -37.26 7.32 -39.18
C ALA A 47 -38.17 7.81 -38.04
N ALA A 48 -39.22 8.54 -38.41
CA ALA A 48 -40.03 9.44 -37.58
C ALA A 48 -40.98 8.75 -36.58
N MET A 49 -41.25 9.48 -35.49
CA MET A 49 -42.13 9.14 -34.36
C MET A 49 -43.60 9.44 -34.66
N PRO A 50 -44.57 8.67 -34.12
CA PRO A 50 -45.95 9.13 -33.94
C PRO A 50 -46.15 9.85 -32.58
N GLU A 51 -47.06 10.83 -32.59
CA GLU A 51 -47.34 11.84 -31.57
C GLU A 51 -47.78 11.29 -30.19
N ALA A 52 -47.31 11.96 -29.14
CA ALA A 52 -47.62 11.67 -27.74
C ALA A 52 -48.94 12.33 -27.30
N ARG A 53 -49.80 11.57 -26.60
CA ARG A 53 -50.96 12.11 -25.86
C ARG A 53 -50.49 12.76 -24.56
N THR A 54 -50.92 13.99 -24.32
CA THR A 54 -50.64 14.75 -23.10
C THR A 54 -51.39 14.16 -21.91
N THR A 55 -50.67 13.74 -20.88
CA THR A 55 -51.22 13.41 -19.56
C THR A 55 -51.11 14.62 -18.62
N PRO A 56 -52.01 14.80 -17.63
CA PRO A 56 -51.96 15.94 -16.72
C PRO A 56 -50.75 15.86 -15.78
N GLN A 57 -50.05 16.98 -15.62
CA GLN A 57 -48.86 17.12 -14.78
C GLN A 57 -49.26 17.25 -13.29
N PRO A 58 -48.73 16.41 -12.37
CA PRO A 58 -48.99 16.57 -10.94
C PRO A 58 -48.25 17.78 -10.36
N GLU A 59 -48.92 18.43 -9.41
CA GLU A 59 -48.47 19.60 -8.65
C GLU A 59 -47.14 19.34 -7.88
N PRO A 60 -46.24 20.34 -7.71
CA PRO A 60 -44.92 20.09 -7.15
C PRO A 60 -45.00 19.67 -5.68
N ALA A 61 -44.65 18.42 -5.40
CA ALA A 61 -44.36 17.97 -4.05
C ALA A 61 -43.18 18.77 -3.47
N ALA A 62 -43.27 19.12 -2.19
CA ALA A 62 -42.22 19.82 -1.46
C ALA A 62 -40.84 19.17 -1.68
N MET A 63 -39.83 19.99 -1.96
CA MET A 63 -38.45 19.54 -2.14
C MET A 63 -38.00 18.74 -0.90
N PRO A 64 -37.58 17.48 -1.06
CA PRO A 64 -36.88 16.78 0.01
C PRO A 64 -35.64 17.59 0.37
N GLU A 65 -35.35 17.72 1.67
CA GLU A 65 -34.11 18.31 2.17
C GLU A 65 -32.92 17.80 1.36
N ALA A 66 -32.01 18.72 0.98
CA ALA A 66 -30.83 18.40 0.20
C ALA A 66 -30.08 17.26 0.89
N ARG A 67 -30.10 16.06 0.28
CA ARG A 67 -29.28 14.93 0.71
C ARG A 67 -27.83 15.39 0.60
N THR A 68 -27.23 15.79 1.72
CA THR A 68 -25.82 16.17 1.76
C THR A 68 -25.01 14.95 1.30
N THR A 69 -24.16 15.15 0.29
CA THR A 69 -23.27 14.08 -0.19
C THR A 69 -22.42 13.58 0.99
N PRO A 70 -22.33 12.25 1.23
CA PRO A 70 -21.50 11.71 2.29
C PRO A 70 -20.06 12.22 2.19
N GLN A 71 -19.47 12.59 3.33
CA GLN A 71 -18.11 13.13 3.38
C GLN A 71 -17.11 11.97 3.49
N PRO A 72 -16.22 11.76 2.50
CA PRO A 72 -15.32 10.60 2.48
C PRO A 72 -14.37 10.57 3.69
N GLU A 73 -13.92 11.73 4.16
CA GLU A 73 -13.05 11.84 5.34
C GLU A 73 -13.77 11.39 6.62
N LYS A 74 -15.08 11.66 6.75
CA LYS A 74 -15.85 11.22 7.91
C LYS A 74 -16.03 9.70 7.94
N ILE A 75 -16.33 9.09 6.79
CA ILE A 75 -16.49 7.63 6.68
C ILE A 75 -15.14 6.94 6.97
N LEU A 76 -14.04 7.47 6.42
CA LEU A 76 -12.70 6.98 6.72
C LEU A 76 -12.36 7.13 8.21
N GLN A 77 -12.66 8.29 8.81
CA GLN A 77 -12.42 8.54 10.24
C GLN A 77 -13.18 7.54 11.11
N GLN A 78 -14.46 7.30 10.84
CA GLN A 78 -15.27 6.30 11.56
C GLN A 78 -14.67 4.89 11.48
N THR A 79 -14.18 4.51 10.30
CA THR A 79 -13.48 3.22 10.10
C THR A 79 -12.23 3.13 10.96
N CYS A 80 -11.42 4.19 10.98
CA CYS A 80 -10.20 4.22 11.78
C CYS A 80 -10.48 4.20 13.28
N ASP A 81 -11.48 4.96 13.73
CA ASP A 81 -11.87 4.99 15.14
C ASP A 81 -12.38 3.63 15.61
N PHE A 82 -13.14 2.94 14.75
CA PHE A 82 -13.58 1.57 15.00
C PHE A 82 -12.38 0.61 15.17
N LEU A 83 -11.43 0.60 14.24
CA LEU A 83 -10.21 -0.23 14.32
C LEU A 83 -9.30 0.14 15.50
N LYS A 84 -9.25 1.42 15.87
CA LYS A 84 -8.47 1.90 17.02
C LYS A 84 -9.10 1.47 18.34
N SER A 85 -10.43 1.44 18.41
CA SER A 85 -11.17 1.03 19.62
C SER A 85 -11.12 -0.48 19.90
N THR A 86 -10.65 -1.27 18.93
CA THR A 86 -10.55 -2.73 19.06
C THR A 86 -9.17 -3.13 19.56
N GLU A 87 -9.14 -3.71 20.75
CA GLU A 87 -7.92 -4.19 21.40
C GLU A 87 -7.31 -5.39 20.66
N GLN A 88 -8.15 -6.30 20.18
CA GLN A 88 -7.71 -7.48 19.44
C GLN A 88 -8.60 -7.73 18.23
N PHE A 89 -7.98 -8.16 17.13
CA PHE A 89 -8.69 -8.56 15.93
C PHE A 89 -7.80 -9.41 15.02
N SER A 90 -8.44 -10.11 14.09
CA SER A 90 -7.76 -10.76 12.98
C SER A 90 -8.51 -10.50 11.67
N PHE A 91 -7.81 -10.61 10.56
CA PHE A 91 -8.40 -10.54 9.22
C PHE A 91 -7.55 -11.33 8.22
N LYS A 92 -8.17 -11.67 7.09
CA LYS A 92 -7.46 -12.16 5.91
C LYS A 92 -7.55 -11.15 4.77
N ALA A 93 -6.57 -11.18 3.88
CA ALA A 93 -6.59 -10.40 2.66
C ALA A 93 -6.02 -11.21 1.49
N GLU A 94 -6.72 -11.17 0.35
CA GLU A 94 -6.16 -11.60 -0.94
C GLU A 94 -5.56 -10.35 -1.60
N VAL A 95 -4.28 -10.41 -1.95
CA VAL A 95 -3.53 -9.27 -2.46
C VAL A 95 -3.05 -9.53 -3.88
N THR A 96 -3.16 -8.52 -4.74
CA THR A 96 -2.47 -8.47 -6.03
C THR A 96 -1.50 -7.30 -6.10
N ASP A 97 -0.30 -7.53 -6.62
CA ASP A 97 0.80 -6.56 -6.73
C ASP A 97 1.34 -6.52 -8.16
N ASP A 98 1.17 -5.40 -8.85
CA ASP A 98 1.79 -5.15 -10.15
C ASP A 98 3.28 -4.79 -9.96
N ARG A 99 4.18 -5.51 -10.61
CA ARG A 99 5.60 -5.15 -10.71
C ARG A 99 5.96 -4.77 -12.14
N VAL A 100 6.70 -3.68 -12.26
CA VAL A 100 7.16 -3.13 -13.55
C VAL A 100 8.56 -3.65 -13.84
N TYR A 101 8.71 -4.39 -14.94
CA TYR A 101 10.00 -4.94 -15.37
C TYR A 101 10.66 -4.09 -16.46
N THR A 102 11.92 -4.42 -16.76
CA THR A 102 12.68 -3.82 -17.86
C THR A 102 11.84 -3.79 -19.14
N GLY A 103 11.71 -2.60 -19.74
CA GLY A 103 10.85 -2.37 -20.90
C GLY A 103 9.46 -1.83 -20.56
N GLY A 104 9.15 -1.55 -19.29
CA GLY A 104 7.92 -0.88 -18.86
C GLY A 104 6.68 -1.78 -18.84
N LYS A 105 6.87 -3.09 -18.99
CA LYS A 105 5.79 -4.09 -18.92
C LYS A 105 5.46 -4.41 -17.47
N LYS A 106 4.16 -4.57 -17.17
CA LYS A 106 3.67 -4.98 -15.86
C LYS A 106 3.40 -6.48 -15.84
N LEU A 107 3.81 -7.13 -14.77
CA LEU A 107 3.33 -8.46 -14.38
C LEU A 107 2.62 -8.31 -13.04
N GLN A 108 1.51 -9.01 -12.89
CA GLN A 108 0.77 -9.05 -11.64
C GLN A 108 1.09 -10.34 -10.90
N PHE A 109 1.33 -10.21 -9.60
CA PHE A 109 1.54 -11.32 -8.68
C PHE A 109 0.44 -11.30 -7.63
N ALA A 110 0.15 -12.45 -7.03
CA ALA A 110 -0.80 -12.57 -5.95
C ALA A 110 -0.19 -13.22 -4.71
N PHE A 111 -0.72 -12.84 -3.55
CA PHE A 111 -0.46 -13.53 -2.29
C PHE A 111 -1.63 -13.35 -1.33
N ASP A 112 -1.86 -14.35 -0.50
CA ASP A 112 -2.76 -14.28 0.63
C ASP A 112 -2.01 -13.77 1.86
N LEU A 113 -2.70 -13.01 2.69
CA LEU A 113 -2.19 -12.44 3.92
C LEU A 113 -3.17 -12.74 5.06
N GLU A 114 -2.64 -13.24 6.16
CA GLU A 114 -3.39 -13.41 7.41
C GLU A 114 -2.74 -12.59 8.52
N ALA A 115 -3.53 -11.76 9.20
CA ALA A 115 -3.06 -10.85 10.23
C ALA A 115 -3.79 -11.10 11.55
N TYR A 116 -3.02 -11.06 12.64
CA TYR A 116 -3.48 -11.14 14.01
C TYR A 116 -2.89 -9.98 14.79
N VAL A 117 -3.74 -9.26 15.51
CA VAL A 117 -3.36 -8.07 16.26
C VAL A 117 -3.89 -8.20 17.68
N HIS A 118 -3.02 -7.93 18.65
CA HIS A 118 -3.39 -7.75 20.04
C HIS A 118 -2.62 -6.53 20.57
N ARG A 119 -3.33 -5.43 20.76
CA ARG A 119 -2.78 -4.17 21.23
C ARG A 119 -2.40 -4.28 22.71
N PRO A 120 -1.40 -3.52 23.17
CA PRO A 120 -0.68 -2.49 22.43
C PRO A 120 0.55 -2.99 21.65
N ASP A 121 0.89 -4.27 21.73
CA ASP A 121 2.28 -4.71 21.54
C ASP A 121 2.47 -6.03 20.79
N LYS A 122 1.41 -6.64 20.22
CA LYS A 122 1.51 -7.93 19.54
C LYS A 122 0.93 -7.91 18.13
N VAL A 123 1.72 -8.34 17.15
CA VAL A 123 1.31 -8.48 15.75
C VAL A 123 1.92 -9.74 15.15
N ARG A 124 1.10 -10.52 14.45
CA ARG A 124 1.55 -11.60 13.56
C ARG A 124 0.96 -11.36 12.18
N ILE A 125 1.79 -11.46 11.15
CA ILE A 125 1.34 -11.42 9.75
C ILE A 125 2.03 -12.57 9.01
N ASN A 126 1.24 -13.44 8.38
CA ASN A 126 1.74 -14.45 7.45
C ASN A 126 1.36 -14.01 6.02
N ALA A 127 2.29 -14.12 5.08
CA ALA A 127 2.04 -13.84 3.66
C ALA A 127 2.57 -14.98 2.80
N GLU A 128 1.70 -15.54 1.94
CA GLU A 128 1.98 -16.70 1.10
C GLU A 128 1.43 -16.50 -0.31
N GLY A 129 2.26 -16.72 -1.34
CA GLY A 129 1.89 -16.56 -2.74
C GLY A 129 3.08 -16.58 -3.69
N ASP A 130 2.90 -15.98 -4.86
CA ASP A 130 3.84 -16.11 -5.99
C ASP A 130 5.28 -15.69 -5.63
N LEU A 131 5.42 -14.57 -4.91
CA LEU A 131 6.70 -13.96 -4.55
C LEU A 131 6.88 -13.77 -3.04
N GLU A 132 5.84 -14.01 -2.25
CA GLU A 132 5.83 -13.80 -0.80
C GLU A 132 5.63 -15.13 -0.10
N ASN A 133 6.54 -15.49 0.80
CA ASN A 133 6.47 -16.66 1.67
C ASN A 133 7.19 -16.26 2.96
N LYS A 134 6.54 -15.36 3.71
CA LYS A 134 7.16 -14.63 4.81
C LYS A 134 6.22 -14.57 6.01
N GLN A 135 6.83 -14.61 7.18
CA GLN A 135 6.13 -14.42 8.44
C GLN A 135 6.77 -13.26 9.20
N PHE A 136 5.92 -12.37 9.69
CA PHE A 136 6.29 -11.25 10.53
C PHE A 136 5.71 -11.46 11.92
N PHE A 137 6.55 -11.23 12.93
CA PHE A 137 6.22 -11.35 14.34
C PHE A 137 6.66 -10.10 15.08
N TYR A 138 5.82 -9.68 16.01
CA TYR A 138 6.16 -8.70 17.03
C TYR A 138 5.48 -9.10 18.34
N ASP A 139 6.27 -9.21 19.40
CA ASP A 139 5.89 -9.78 20.71
C ASP A 139 5.96 -8.74 21.85
N GLY A 140 6.05 -7.45 21.50
CA GLY A 140 6.21 -6.35 22.44
C GLY A 140 7.66 -6.05 22.81
N LYS A 141 8.63 -6.82 22.32
CA LYS A 141 10.05 -6.62 22.60
C LYS A 141 10.91 -6.72 21.36
N THR A 142 10.55 -7.61 20.44
CA THR A 142 11.34 -7.93 19.26
C THR A 142 10.46 -8.02 18.03
N ILE A 143 10.97 -7.47 16.93
CA ILE A 143 10.46 -7.75 15.59
C ILE A 143 11.26 -8.91 15.02
N THR A 144 10.56 -9.92 14.52
CA THR A 144 11.15 -11.01 13.74
C THR A 144 10.53 -11.07 12.36
N LEU A 145 11.38 -11.13 11.33
CA LEU A 145 10.96 -11.43 9.96
C LEU A 145 11.60 -12.76 9.55
N TYR A 146 10.77 -13.69 9.12
CA TYR A 146 11.18 -15.02 8.65
C TYR A 146 10.82 -15.16 7.17
N ASP A 147 11.80 -15.57 6.36
CA ASP A 147 11.63 -15.98 4.97
C ASP A 147 11.64 -17.50 4.93
N GLU A 148 10.49 -18.08 4.60
CA GLU A 148 10.30 -19.53 4.65
C GLU A 148 11.07 -20.24 3.53
N LEU A 149 11.04 -19.68 2.32
CA LEU A 149 11.72 -20.26 1.16
C LEU A 149 13.23 -20.24 1.33
N GLY A 150 13.76 -19.14 1.87
CA GLY A 150 15.19 -19.00 2.15
C GLY A 150 15.64 -19.65 3.46
N ASN A 151 14.70 -20.17 4.27
CA ASN A 151 14.89 -20.65 5.63
C ASN A 151 15.82 -19.75 6.47
N HIS A 152 15.55 -18.45 6.44
CA HIS A 152 16.35 -17.47 7.17
C HIS A 152 15.47 -16.47 7.89
N TYR A 153 15.92 -16.02 9.04
CA TYR A 153 15.19 -15.04 9.84
C TYR A 153 16.12 -13.92 10.31
N ALA A 154 15.54 -12.76 10.60
CA ALA A 154 16.22 -11.64 11.21
C ALA A 154 15.41 -11.16 12.41
N VAL A 155 16.12 -10.75 13.47
CA VAL A 155 15.51 -10.26 14.72
C VAL A 155 16.03 -8.85 15.00
N LEU A 156 15.15 -8.00 15.50
CA LEU A 156 15.43 -6.61 15.89
C LEU A 156 14.76 -6.31 17.23
N ASP A 157 15.48 -5.71 18.17
CA ASP A 157 14.86 -5.14 19.38
C ASP A 157 13.95 -3.97 19.01
N ALA A 158 12.75 -3.93 19.56
CA ALA A 158 11.73 -2.93 19.27
C ALA A 158 11.18 -2.31 20.57
N PRO A 159 10.65 -1.07 20.53
CA PRO A 159 9.87 -0.50 21.63
C PRO A 159 8.68 -1.38 22.00
N GLY A 160 8.06 -1.13 23.16
CA GLY A 160 6.94 -1.92 23.69
C GLY A 160 5.55 -1.56 23.17
N THR A 161 5.44 -0.88 22.03
CA THR A 161 4.16 -0.61 21.37
C THR A 161 4.29 -0.85 19.86
N ILE A 162 3.20 -1.27 19.22
CA ILE A 162 3.13 -1.48 17.76
C ILE A 162 3.59 -0.23 17.02
N ASP A 163 3.04 0.94 17.38
CA ASP A 163 3.40 2.22 16.75
C ASP A 163 4.92 2.50 16.85
N GLY A 164 5.51 2.30 18.04
CA GLY A 164 6.95 2.53 18.23
C GLY A 164 7.82 1.49 17.51
N ALA A 165 7.37 0.24 17.46
CA ALA A 165 8.02 -0.83 16.73
C ALA A 165 8.02 -0.57 15.21
N MET A 166 6.88 -0.17 14.64
CA MET A 166 6.76 0.11 13.21
C MET A 166 7.50 1.39 12.82
N GLU A 167 7.47 2.42 13.68
CA GLU A 167 8.27 3.63 13.47
C GLU A 167 9.77 3.31 13.44
N LYS A 168 10.28 2.54 14.41
CA LYS A 168 11.70 2.13 14.44
C LYS A 168 12.06 1.29 13.22
N ALA A 169 11.27 0.27 12.90
CA ALA A 169 11.47 -0.61 11.76
C ALA A 169 11.55 0.18 10.44
N SER A 170 10.63 1.11 10.23
CA SER A 170 10.62 1.95 9.03
C SER A 170 11.76 2.96 8.99
N GLN A 171 12.03 3.68 10.09
CA GLN A 171 12.98 4.79 10.08
C GLN A 171 14.44 4.35 10.12
N GLU A 172 14.75 3.27 10.83
CA GLU A 172 16.13 2.79 10.99
C GLU A 172 16.51 1.74 9.95
N TYR A 173 15.55 0.91 9.53
CA TYR A 173 15.82 -0.26 8.67
C TYR A 173 15.09 -0.21 7.32
N GLY A 174 14.18 0.75 7.11
CA GLY A 174 13.38 0.82 5.89
C GLY A 174 12.40 -0.34 5.74
N LEU A 175 12.15 -1.09 6.83
CA LEU A 175 11.25 -2.23 6.83
C LEU A 175 9.80 -1.72 6.79
N ARG A 176 9.03 -2.22 5.83
CA ARG A 176 7.60 -1.92 5.66
C ARG A 176 6.88 -3.24 5.47
N ILE A 177 5.88 -3.50 6.30
CA ILE A 177 5.11 -4.74 6.29
C ILE A 177 3.73 -4.42 5.71
N SER A 178 3.31 -5.19 4.71
CA SER A 178 2.01 -5.00 4.06
C SER A 178 0.88 -5.04 5.10
N LEU A 179 -0.03 -4.07 5.04
CA LEU A 179 -1.22 -3.95 5.91
C LEU A 179 -0.96 -3.81 7.42
N VAL A 180 0.30 -3.70 7.88
CA VAL A 180 0.61 -3.54 9.31
C VAL A 180 0.09 -2.22 9.89
N ASP A 181 -0.04 -1.18 9.07
CA ASP A 181 -0.56 0.12 9.47
C ASP A 181 -1.99 0.02 10.07
N LEU A 182 -2.76 -1.02 9.71
CA LEU A 182 -4.09 -1.27 10.30
C LEU A 182 -4.02 -1.70 11.78
N ALA A 183 -2.86 -2.23 12.21
CA ALA A 183 -2.57 -2.60 13.58
C ALA A 183 -2.06 -1.41 14.42
N GLU A 184 -1.73 -0.27 13.82
CA GLU A 184 -1.25 0.92 14.56
C GLU A 184 -2.42 1.70 15.18
N GLY A 185 -2.18 2.40 16.28
CA GLY A 185 -3.19 3.26 16.93
C GLY A 185 -3.41 4.59 16.19
N ASN A 186 -2.50 4.92 15.27
CA ASN A 186 -2.44 6.15 14.50
C ASN A 186 -2.90 5.97 13.03
N THR A 187 -3.51 4.84 12.67
CA THR A 187 -3.83 4.47 11.27
C THR A 187 -4.50 5.60 10.47
N CYS A 188 -5.44 6.35 11.07
CA CYS A 188 -6.08 7.47 10.38
C CYS A 188 -5.08 8.53 9.96
N ALA A 189 -4.15 8.89 10.85
CA ALA A 189 -3.11 9.87 10.55
C ALA A 189 -2.18 9.36 9.44
N LEU A 190 -1.81 8.07 9.44
CA LEU A 190 -1.02 7.48 8.36
C LEU A 190 -1.75 7.53 7.00
N MET A 191 -3.02 7.14 6.97
CA MET A 191 -3.83 7.13 5.74
C MET A 191 -4.09 8.54 5.21
N THR A 192 -4.42 9.51 6.07
CA THR A 192 -4.78 10.87 5.68
C THR A 192 -3.59 11.81 5.47
N LYS A 193 -2.41 11.49 6.01
CA LYS A 193 -1.21 12.33 5.86
C LYS A 193 -0.88 12.54 4.39
N GLY A 194 -0.83 13.81 4.01
CA GLY A 194 -0.47 14.24 2.65
C GLY A 194 -1.59 14.11 1.61
N VAL A 195 -2.82 13.73 2.02
CA VAL A 195 -3.98 13.78 1.13
C VAL A 195 -4.21 15.21 0.65
N LYS A 196 -4.39 15.37 -0.67
CA LYS A 196 -4.67 16.64 -1.34
C LYS A 196 -6.14 16.77 -1.72
N HIS A 197 -6.73 15.65 -2.12
CA HIS A 197 -8.12 15.56 -2.57
C HIS A 197 -8.74 14.28 -2.04
N ALA A 198 -10.04 14.37 -1.72
CA ALA A 198 -10.87 13.24 -1.36
C ALA A 198 -12.17 13.31 -2.17
N LEU A 199 -12.69 12.14 -2.54
CA LEU A 199 -13.90 11.99 -3.32
C LEU A 199 -14.73 10.85 -2.76
N TYR A 200 -16.00 11.11 -2.49
CA TYR A 200 -17.00 10.08 -2.32
C TYR A 200 -17.51 9.68 -3.70
N VAL A 201 -17.20 8.45 -4.13
CA VAL A 201 -17.55 7.96 -5.47
C VAL A 201 -19.00 7.50 -5.52
N GLY A 202 -19.47 6.84 -4.45
CA GLY A 202 -20.81 6.29 -4.36
C GLY A 202 -20.85 5.01 -3.55
N GLU A 203 -21.92 4.25 -3.70
CA GLU A 203 -22.05 2.92 -3.12
C GLU A 203 -21.89 1.85 -4.21
N GLY A 204 -21.25 0.74 -3.88
CA GLY A 204 -21.07 -0.39 -4.80
C GLY A 204 -20.95 -1.71 -4.04
N LEU A 205 -20.95 -2.82 -4.77
CA LEU A 205 -20.78 -4.16 -4.19
C LEU A 205 -19.33 -4.60 -4.26
N VAL A 206 -18.78 -5.07 -3.14
CA VAL A 206 -17.50 -5.78 -3.08
C VAL A 206 -17.79 -7.18 -2.57
N ARG A 207 -17.64 -8.20 -3.42
CA ARG A 207 -17.93 -9.62 -3.09
C ARG A 207 -19.32 -9.80 -2.42
N GLY A 208 -20.32 -9.10 -2.96
CA GLY A 208 -21.71 -9.14 -2.45
C GLY A 208 -22.01 -8.20 -1.27
N ILE A 209 -21.01 -7.52 -0.70
CA ILE A 209 -21.19 -6.59 0.43
C ILE A 209 -21.34 -5.16 -0.10
N LYS A 210 -22.40 -4.46 0.33
CA LYS A 210 -22.62 -3.05 0.00
C LYS A 210 -21.60 -2.18 0.72
N CYS A 211 -20.87 -1.37 -0.03
CA CYS A 211 -19.77 -0.55 0.47
C CYS A 211 -19.86 0.90 -0.02
N HIS A 212 -19.51 1.84 0.84
CA HIS A 212 -19.07 3.18 0.45
C HIS A 212 -17.74 3.09 -0.28
N HIS A 213 -17.65 3.69 -1.48
CA HIS A 213 -16.43 3.78 -2.27
C HIS A 213 -15.85 5.19 -2.15
N LEU A 214 -14.67 5.28 -1.55
CA LEU A 214 -13.93 6.51 -1.37
C LEU A 214 -12.66 6.50 -2.22
N ALA A 215 -12.26 7.66 -2.72
CA ALA A 215 -11.00 7.85 -3.43
C ALA A 215 -10.24 9.03 -2.86
N PHE A 216 -8.91 8.91 -2.80
CA PHE A 216 -8.02 9.90 -2.23
C PHE A 216 -6.78 10.06 -3.11
N ASP A 217 -6.26 11.29 -3.20
CA ASP A 217 -5.07 11.60 -3.99
C ASP A 217 -3.95 12.18 -3.11
N LYS A 218 -2.73 11.69 -3.32
CA LYS A 218 -1.47 12.20 -2.76
C LYS A 218 -0.49 12.51 -3.91
N ASP A 219 0.64 13.11 -3.57
CA ASP A 219 1.65 13.51 -4.57
C ASP A 219 2.23 12.30 -5.35
N ASP A 220 2.38 11.15 -4.69
CA ASP A 220 3.04 9.94 -5.22
C ASP A 220 2.08 8.77 -5.48
N ILE A 221 0.94 8.72 -4.79
CA ILE A 221 -0.08 7.68 -4.95
C ILE A 221 -1.48 8.26 -5.11
N GLN A 222 -2.34 7.52 -5.82
CA GLN A 222 -3.79 7.65 -5.73
C GLN A 222 -4.29 6.35 -5.10
N TRP A 223 -5.20 6.42 -4.14
CA TRP A 223 -5.73 5.22 -3.52
C TRP A 223 -7.24 5.29 -3.35
N GLN A 224 -7.85 4.12 -3.28
CA GLN A 224 -9.29 3.93 -3.17
C GLN A 224 -9.57 2.90 -2.10
N ILE A 225 -10.66 3.09 -1.38
CA ILE A 225 -11.06 2.21 -0.29
C ILE A 225 -12.56 1.99 -0.35
N TRP A 226 -12.97 0.74 -0.15
CA TRP A 226 -14.36 0.33 -0.04
C TRP A 226 -14.62 -0.09 1.39
N ILE A 227 -15.56 0.59 2.03
CA ILE A 227 -15.90 0.42 3.44
C ILE A 227 -17.34 -0.07 3.50
N ASP A 228 -17.57 -1.14 4.24
CA ASP A 228 -18.90 -1.71 4.48
C ASP A 228 -19.90 -0.61 4.91
N ALA A 229 -21.03 -0.53 4.22
CA ALA A 229 -22.08 0.46 4.47
C ALA A 229 -23.13 -0.02 5.49
N GLY A 230 -22.90 -1.17 6.13
CA GLY A 230 -23.68 -1.67 7.25
C GLY A 230 -23.30 -1.05 8.60
N GLU A 231 -23.60 -1.74 9.69
CA GLU A 231 -23.39 -1.23 11.05
C GLU A 231 -21.90 -1.08 11.42
N LYS A 232 -21.04 -1.96 10.90
CA LYS A 232 -19.60 -1.95 11.18
C LYS A 232 -18.87 -1.42 9.95
N PRO A 233 -18.12 -0.31 10.04
CA PRO A 233 -17.44 0.30 8.90
C PRO A 233 -16.14 -0.46 8.57
N LEU A 234 -16.27 -1.69 8.06
CA LEU A 234 -15.12 -2.57 7.79
C LEU A 234 -14.52 -2.29 6.43
N ILE A 235 -13.19 -2.25 6.35
CA ILE A 235 -12.50 -2.20 5.05
C ILE A 235 -12.76 -3.52 4.33
N ARG A 236 -13.31 -3.45 3.11
CA ARG A 236 -13.59 -4.61 2.24
C ARG A 236 -12.64 -4.68 1.05
N LYS A 237 -12.16 -3.53 0.56
CA LYS A 237 -11.16 -3.45 -0.49
C LYS A 237 -10.29 -2.21 -0.33
N LEU A 238 -9.01 -2.34 -0.63
CA LEU A 238 -8.05 -1.25 -0.76
C LEU A 238 -7.35 -1.36 -2.12
N LEU A 239 -7.20 -0.25 -2.83
CA LEU A 239 -6.47 -0.18 -4.10
C LEU A 239 -5.53 1.02 -4.05
N ILE A 240 -4.27 0.83 -4.45
CA ILE A 240 -3.24 1.87 -4.47
C ILE A 240 -2.59 1.88 -5.85
N ASN A 241 -2.58 3.02 -6.51
CA ASN A 241 -1.90 3.29 -7.77
C ASN A 241 -0.65 4.14 -7.53
N GLN A 242 0.51 3.71 -8.02
CA GLN A 242 1.76 4.47 -7.89
C GLN A 242 1.96 5.43 -9.06
N LYS A 243 1.63 6.71 -8.86
CA LYS A 243 1.60 7.75 -9.91
C LYS A 243 2.96 8.04 -10.55
N LYS A 244 4.05 7.82 -9.79
CA LYS A 244 5.41 8.20 -10.19
C LYS A 244 6.22 7.06 -10.80
N LEU A 245 5.70 5.84 -10.79
CA LEU A 245 6.38 4.71 -11.43
C LEU A 245 5.87 4.51 -12.86
N PRO A 246 6.74 4.04 -13.78
CA PRO A 246 6.32 3.75 -15.15
C PRO A 246 5.13 2.77 -15.16
N ALA A 247 4.17 3.00 -16.07
CA ALA A 247 2.95 2.21 -16.20
C ALA A 247 2.01 2.19 -14.97
N ALA A 248 2.25 3.05 -13.97
CA ALA A 248 1.43 3.21 -12.76
C ALA A 248 0.99 1.86 -12.16
N PRO A 249 1.92 1.07 -11.59
CA PRO A 249 1.59 -0.22 -11.00
C PRO A 249 0.56 -0.06 -9.89
N GLN A 250 -0.34 -1.02 -9.84
CA GLN A 250 -1.42 -1.10 -8.87
C GLN A 250 -1.13 -2.19 -7.83
N TRP A 251 -1.47 -1.89 -6.59
CA TRP A 251 -1.57 -2.85 -5.50
C TRP A 251 -3.02 -2.91 -5.04
N THR A 252 -3.58 -4.09 -4.81
CA THR A 252 -4.99 -4.25 -4.37
C THR A 252 -5.10 -5.31 -3.30
N ALA A 253 -5.88 -5.06 -2.26
CA ALA A 253 -6.24 -6.05 -1.25
C ALA A 253 -7.76 -6.17 -1.13
N TYR A 254 -8.26 -7.40 -1.09
CA TYR A 254 -9.63 -7.74 -0.73
C TYR A 254 -9.65 -8.34 0.67
N PHE A 255 -10.36 -7.72 1.59
CA PHE A 255 -10.38 -8.13 2.99
C PHE A 255 -11.55 -9.06 3.26
N THR A 256 -11.28 -10.13 4.00
CA THR A 256 -12.24 -11.16 4.39
C THR A 256 -11.99 -11.59 5.85
N ASP A 257 -12.90 -12.39 6.41
CA ASP A 257 -12.73 -13.03 7.71
C ASP A 257 -12.33 -12.10 8.87
N TRP A 258 -12.87 -10.87 8.89
CA TRP A 258 -12.71 -9.97 10.03
C TRP A 258 -13.31 -10.61 11.30
N ASN A 259 -12.48 -10.77 12.32
CA ASN A 259 -12.88 -11.26 13.64
C ASN A 259 -12.39 -10.28 14.72
N PHE A 260 -13.32 -9.73 15.51
CA PHE A 260 -13.03 -8.77 16.59
C PHE A 260 -13.12 -9.40 17.99
N SER A 261 -13.28 -10.71 18.07
CA SER A 261 -13.18 -11.48 19.30
C SER A 261 -12.41 -12.79 19.08
N PRO A 262 -11.23 -12.74 18.42
CA PRO A 262 -10.43 -13.93 18.21
C PRO A 262 -9.89 -14.47 19.55
N GLN A 263 -9.69 -15.77 19.64
CA GLN A 263 -9.01 -16.38 20.78
C GLN A 263 -7.52 -16.45 20.45
N LEU A 264 -6.76 -15.45 20.91
CA LEU A 264 -5.33 -15.31 20.62
C LEU A 264 -4.52 -15.68 21.87
N THR A 265 -3.61 -16.64 21.75
CA THR A 265 -2.66 -16.99 22.80
C THR A 265 -1.33 -16.27 22.56
N ASP A 266 -0.59 -15.96 23.63
CA ASP A 266 0.69 -15.26 23.53
C ASP A 266 1.71 -15.97 22.63
N ASP A 267 1.72 -17.32 22.64
CA ASP A 267 2.59 -18.14 21.81
C ASP A 267 2.41 -17.91 20.31
N LEU A 268 1.25 -17.38 19.87
CA LEU A 268 1.00 -17.06 18.47
C LEU A 268 1.99 -16.02 17.94
N PHE A 269 2.40 -15.08 18.80
CA PHE A 269 3.23 -13.93 18.45
C PHE A 269 4.73 -14.18 18.65
N VAL A 270 5.09 -15.31 19.24
CA VAL A 270 6.48 -15.68 19.51
C VAL A 270 7.04 -16.50 18.36
N PHE A 271 8.10 -16.02 17.72
CA PHE A 271 8.80 -16.79 16.71
C PHE A 271 9.67 -17.87 17.34
N THR A 272 9.44 -19.12 16.94
CA THR A 272 10.35 -20.24 17.23
C THR A 272 11.05 -20.63 15.93
N PRO A 273 12.38 -20.47 15.82
CA PRO A 273 13.11 -20.83 14.61
C PRO A 273 12.90 -22.31 14.26
N PRO A 274 12.48 -22.64 13.02
CA PRO A 274 12.39 -24.02 12.60
C PRO A 274 13.79 -24.65 12.46
N GLN A 275 13.82 -25.98 12.36
CA GLN A 275 15.07 -26.72 12.23
C GLN A 275 15.89 -26.21 11.03
N GLY A 276 17.16 -25.91 11.27
CA GLY A 276 18.09 -25.47 10.23
C GLY A 276 17.93 -24.00 9.80
N ALA A 277 17.01 -23.24 10.41
CA ALA A 277 16.83 -21.83 10.08
C ALA A 277 18.08 -21.00 10.39
N LEU A 278 18.54 -20.25 9.39
CA LEU A 278 19.74 -19.42 9.50
C LEU A 278 19.37 -18.04 10.04
N LYS A 279 19.96 -17.67 11.18
CA LYS A 279 19.84 -16.31 11.70
C LYS A 279 20.70 -15.36 10.87
N THR A 280 20.07 -14.31 10.38
CA THR A 280 20.69 -13.18 9.69
C THR A 280 20.50 -11.91 10.52
N ARG A 281 20.93 -10.76 9.98
CA ARG A 281 20.73 -9.45 10.63
C ARG A 281 20.06 -8.48 9.69
N PHE A 282 19.29 -7.56 10.26
CA PHE A 282 18.90 -6.37 9.53
C PHE A 282 20.13 -5.48 9.27
N VAL A 283 20.16 -4.87 8.08
CA VAL A 283 21.13 -3.83 7.73
C VAL A 283 20.41 -2.49 7.86
N SER A 284 20.91 -1.60 8.71
CA SER A 284 20.29 -0.29 8.88
C SER A 284 20.48 0.59 7.64
N LEU A 285 19.57 1.53 7.43
CA LEU A 285 19.67 2.53 6.35
C LEU A 285 20.96 3.34 6.47
N LYS A 286 21.43 3.60 7.70
CA LYS A 286 22.72 4.27 7.96
C LYS A 286 23.90 3.45 7.45
N GLU A 287 23.91 2.15 7.73
CA GLU A 287 24.95 1.25 7.21
C GLU A 287 24.89 1.16 5.68
N MET A 288 23.70 1.02 5.09
CA MET A 288 23.52 1.00 3.63
C MET A 288 24.09 2.27 2.98
N ALA A 289 23.78 3.45 3.53
CA ALA A 289 24.32 4.72 3.04
C ALA A 289 25.85 4.80 3.16
N ALA A 290 26.42 4.35 4.28
CA ALA A 290 27.87 4.33 4.48
C ALA A 290 28.58 3.39 3.49
N GLN A 291 27.97 2.24 3.15
CA GLN A 291 28.50 1.30 2.16
C GLN A 291 28.44 1.88 0.74
N GLN A 292 27.35 2.56 0.37
CA GLN A 292 27.22 3.23 -0.92
C GLN A 292 28.24 4.35 -1.10
N ALA A 293 28.51 5.13 -0.05
CA ALA A 293 29.52 6.20 -0.09
C ALA A 293 30.95 5.68 -0.29
N LYS A 294 31.23 4.42 0.06
CA LYS A 294 32.53 3.77 -0.12
C LYS A 294 32.73 3.16 -1.52
N LYS A 295 31.68 2.99 -2.33
CA LYS A 295 31.83 2.46 -3.70
C LYS A 295 32.48 3.52 -4.59
N PRO A 296 33.62 3.24 -5.27
CA PRO A 296 34.26 4.21 -6.16
C PRO A 296 33.29 4.62 -7.27
N ARG A 297 33.11 5.93 -7.45
CA ARG A 297 32.26 6.50 -8.51
C ARG A 297 32.89 6.11 -9.85
N ALA A 298 32.18 5.31 -10.66
CA ALA A 298 32.69 4.89 -11.96
C ALA A 298 33.14 6.11 -12.79
N VAL A 299 34.43 6.17 -13.09
CA VAL A 299 35.02 7.24 -13.91
C VAL A 299 34.44 7.09 -15.32
N LYS A 300 33.66 8.08 -15.77
CA LYS A 300 33.24 8.17 -17.17
C LYS A 300 34.50 8.28 -18.03
N LYS A 301 34.92 7.18 -18.68
CA LYS A 301 35.95 7.23 -19.72
C LYS A 301 35.42 8.13 -20.85
N LYS A 302 36.01 9.33 -20.99
CA LYS A 302 35.86 10.13 -22.22
C LYS A 302 36.48 9.30 -23.35
N ALA A 303 35.66 8.87 -24.30
CA ALA A 303 36.15 8.33 -25.56
C ALA A 303 36.88 9.46 -26.31
N VAL A 304 38.20 9.39 -26.36
CA VAL A 304 39.00 10.19 -27.28
C VAL A 304 39.01 9.42 -28.60
N ALA A 305 38.25 9.91 -29.58
CA ALA A 305 38.31 9.44 -30.95
C ALA A 305 39.67 9.84 -31.53
N LYS A 306 40.59 8.89 -31.68
CA LYS A 306 41.79 9.07 -32.48
C LYS A 306 41.47 8.64 -33.92
N LYS A 307 41.38 9.62 -34.82
CA LYS A 307 41.43 9.42 -36.28
C LYS A 307 42.88 9.06 -36.66
N GLU A 308 43.09 7.85 -37.18
CA GLU A 308 44.20 7.45 -38.05
C GLU A 308 43.51 6.65 -39.17
N LYS A 309 43.29 7.16 -40.39
CA LYS A 309 44.26 7.35 -41.50
C LYS A 309 45.20 6.15 -41.66
N GLN A 310 44.75 5.14 -42.41
CA GLN A 310 45.39 4.61 -43.62
C GLN A 310 44.40 3.72 -44.37
#